data_AF-A0AAD5TBF1-F1
#
_entry.id   AF-A0AAD5TBF1-F1
#
_cell.length_a   1.000
_cell.length_b   1.000
_cell.length_c   1.000
_cell.angle_alpha   90.00
_cell.angle_beta   90.00
_cell.angle_gamma   90.00
#
_symmetry.space_group_name_H-M   'P 1'
#
loop_
_entity.id
_entity.type
_entity.pdbx_description
1 polymer ?
#
loop_
_entity_poly.entity_id
_entity_poly.type
_entity_poly.pdbx_seq_one_letter_code
_entity_poly.pdbx_strand_id
1 'polypeptide(L)'
;MSSVIVKQVCESLDSLVLVKEGATETQTKRTLLVVATKKKYETISLEKLPGVDVPLVEAVRAGYTELATAHSANGVAVSLAVLPTKASRTFGPIRSDLLHSIVSANLVAANKDSDADIVVLLDSPEQIIAATLAVARAFPLYYNKLKPQRARSIFFHVISSPNSDGSNVANTATLQILVDSCRAAARLVDTPPNELNPTTYVQTVRDIHSSLLRPANVVLDIIQGTELRDREYGGIWNVGKASQNLPALVVLSYSPPFPTKSEKSVAWVGKGITYDTGGLSIKSKEGMPTMVCEQSKV
;
A
#
# COMPACT_ATOMS: atom_id res chain seq x y z
N MET A 1 -3.75 -13.24 6.17
CA MET A 1 -3.31 -11.83 6.11
C MET A 1 -4.48 -10.97 5.66
N SER A 2 -4.51 -9.70 6.07
CA SER A 2 -5.57 -8.79 5.63
C SER A 2 -5.43 -8.43 4.14
N SER A 3 -6.54 -8.39 3.41
CA SER A 3 -6.60 -8.00 2.00
C SER A 3 -7.05 -6.54 1.89
N VAL A 4 -6.41 -5.75 1.02
CA VAL A 4 -6.88 -4.42 0.65
C VAL A 4 -7.36 -4.50 -0.79
N ILE A 5 -8.65 -4.27 -1.00
CA ILE A 5 -9.35 -4.47 -2.26
C ILE A 5 -9.87 -3.12 -2.72
N VAL A 6 -9.31 -2.58 -3.79
CA VAL A 6 -9.86 -1.42 -4.49
C VAL A 6 -11.15 -1.88 -5.18
N LYS A 7 -12.29 -1.33 -4.75
CA LYS A 7 -13.61 -1.76 -5.22
C LYS A 7 -14.12 -0.89 -6.35
N GLN A 8 -14.05 0.43 -6.16
CA GLN A 8 -14.66 1.37 -7.08
C GLN A 8 -13.86 2.66 -7.14
N VAL A 9 -13.81 3.23 -8.33
CA VAL A 9 -13.45 4.62 -8.59
C VAL A 9 -14.69 5.27 -9.20
N CYS A 10 -15.29 6.20 -8.46
CA CYS A 10 -16.59 6.77 -8.77
C CYS A 10 -16.52 8.30 -8.86
N GLU A 11 -17.42 8.88 -9.65
CA GLU A 11 -17.55 10.34 -9.74
C GLU A 11 -18.49 10.91 -8.67
N SER A 12 -19.41 10.09 -8.17
CA SER A 12 -20.43 10.51 -7.21
C SER A 12 -20.73 9.43 -6.16
N LEU A 13 -21.24 9.85 -5.00
CA LEU A 13 -21.73 8.93 -3.96
C LEU A 13 -22.91 8.08 -4.43
N ASP A 14 -23.72 8.56 -5.37
CA ASP A 14 -24.90 7.82 -5.84
C ASP A 14 -24.53 6.55 -6.63
N SER A 15 -23.34 6.56 -7.22
CA SER A 15 -22.76 5.40 -7.90
C SER A 15 -22.00 4.45 -6.96
N LEU A 16 -21.80 4.84 -5.70
CA LEU A 16 -21.08 4.05 -4.71
C LEU A 16 -21.94 2.88 -4.25
N VAL A 17 -21.48 1.67 -4.52
CA VAL A 17 -22.11 0.46 -3.99
C VAL A 17 -21.32 -0.01 -2.80
N LEU A 18 -21.67 0.50 -1.62
CA LEU A 18 -21.39 -0.21 -0.38
C LEU A 18 -22.28 -1.46 -0.38
N VAL A 19 -21.75 -2.60 0.05
CA VAL A 19 -22.52 -3.86 0.03
C VAL A 19 -23.84 -3.64 0.79
N LYS A 20 -24.96 -3.74 0.06
CA LYS A 20 -26.31 -3.41 0.55
C LYS A 20 -26.77 -4.36 1.65
N GLU A 21 -27.53 -3.81 2.59
CA GLU A 21 -28.46 -4.54 3.46
C GLU A 21 -29.31 -5.49 2.60
N GLY A 22 -29.35 -6.77 2.97
CA GLY A 22 -30.13 -7.79 2.25
C GLY A 22 -29.42 -9.13 2.05
N ALA A 23 -28.18 -9.27 2.51
CA ALA A 23 -27.60 -10.59 2.65
C ALA A 23 -27.92 -11.18 4.03
N THR A 24 -28.29 -12.46 4.02
CA THR A 24 -28.59 -13.32 5.18
C THR A 24 -27.79 -12.96 6.43
N GLU A 25 -28.46 -12.92 7.59
CA GLU A 25 -28.07 -12.45 8.95
C GLU A 25 -26.66 -12.77 9.47
N THR A 26 -25.85 -13.52 8.74
CA THR A 26 -24.44 -13.82 8.97
C THR A 26 -23.44 -12.97 8.17
N GLN A 27 -23.88 -12.04 7.31
CA GLN A 27 -22.97 -11.12 6.58
C GLN A 27 -22.50 -9.94 7.43
N THR A 28 -21.43 -10.20 8.19
CA THR A 28 -20.35 -9.30 8.65
C THR A 28 -20.65 -7.78 8.74
N LYS A 29 -20.92 -7.32 9.97
CA LYS A 29 -20.83 -5.92 10.41
C LYS A 29 -19.47 -5.30 10.00
N ARG A 30 -19.45 -4.35 9.07
CA ARG A 30 -18.21 -3.67 8.62
C ARG A 30 -18.13 -2.25 9.15
N THR A 31 -16.95 -1.85 9.62
CA THR A 31 -16.68 -0.46 10.04
C THR A 31 -16.56 0.45 8.82
N LEU A 32 -17.18 1.63 8.86
CA LEU A 32 -17.08 2.62 7.79
C LEU A 32 -16.15 3.76 8.22
N LEU A 33 -15.16 4.08 7.40
CA LEU A 33 -14.31 5.27 7.54
C LEU A 33 -14.46 6.14 6.29
N VAL A 34 -14.94 7.36 6.47
CA VAL A 34 -14.99 8.37 5.41
C VAL A 34 -13.90 9.41 5.67
N VAL A 35 -13.06 9.67 4.67
CA VAL A 35 -12.01 10.69 4.73
C VAL A 35 -12.21 11.68 3.60
N ALA A 36 -12.29 12.96 3.91
CA ALA A 36 -12.51 14.01 2.92
C ALA A 36 -11.94 15.35 3.38
N THR A 37 -11.73 16.28 2.45
CA THR A 37 -11.40 17.66 2.81
C THR A 37 -12.63 18.40 3.35
N LYS A 38 -12.42 19.46 4.14
CA LYS A 38 -13.53 20.25 4.70
C LYS A 38 -14.51 20.74 3.61
N LYS A 39 -13.98 21.21 2.48
CA LYS A 39 -14.76 21.65 1.31
C LYS A 39 -15.67 20.54 0.74
N LYS A 40 -15.21 19.29 0.74
CA LYS A 40 -16.00 18.15 0.26
C LYS A 40 -17.13 17.78 1.22
N TYR A 41 -16.89 17.87 2.53
CA TYR A 41 -17.95 17.67 3.54
C TYR A 41 -19.11 18.68 3.39
N GLU A 42 -18.84 19.91 2.97
CA GLU A 42 -19.86 20.95 2.75
C GLU A 42 -20.66 20.74 1.46
N THR A 43 -20.06 20.15 0.43
CA THR A 43 -20.67 20.02 -0.92
C THR A 43 -21.38 18.70 -1.15
N ILE A 44 -21.02 17.65 -0.42
CA ILE A 44 -21.50 16.29 -0.65
C ILE A 44 -22.48 15.87 0.46
N SER A 45 -23.62 15.30 0.05
CA SER A 45 -24.63 14.72 0.96
C SER A 45 -24.21 13.33 1.44
N LEU A 46 -23.49 13.27 2.56
CA LEU A 46 -23.03 12.02 3.19
C LEU A 46 -24.13 11.20 3.86
N GLU A 47 -25.29 11.81 4.12
CA GLU A 47 -26.47 11.18 4.73
C GLU A 47 -27.00 9.98 3.93
N LYS A 48 -26.59 9.85 2.66
CA LYS A 48 -26.90 8.70 1.80
C LYS A 48 -26.11 7.44 2.18
N LEU A 49 -25.03 7.57 2.95
CA LEU A 49 -24.20 6.45 3.37
C LEU A 49 -24.83 5.72 4.57
N PRO A 50 -24.77 4.38 4.60
CA PRO A 50 -25.38 3.59 5.67
C PRO A 50 -24.71 3.89 7.02
N GLY A 51 -25.53 4.21 8.02
CA GLY A 51 -25.07 4.47 9.39
C GLY A 51 -24.45 5.84 9.64
N VAL A 52 -24.41 6.73 8.63
CA VAL A 52 -24.04 8.14 8.82
C VAL A 52 -25.27 8.93 9.25
N ASP A 53 -25.25 9.46 10.46
CA ASP A 53 -26.30 10.30 11.02
C ASP A 53 -26.01 11.80 10.84
N VAL A 54 -27.07 12.60 10.78
CA VAL A 54 -27.00 14.06 10.57
C VAL A 54 -26.13 14.75 11.65
N PRO A 55 -26.25 14.43 12.96
CA PRO A 55 -25.45 15.10 13.99
C PRO A 55 -23.94 14.87 13.82
N LEU A 56 -23.52 13.69 13.37
CA LEU A 56 -22.12 13.37 13.12
C LEU A 56 -21.55 14.20 11.97
N VAL A 57 -22.32 14.36 10.89
CA VAL A 57 -21.93 15.20 9.75
C VAL A 57 -21.85 16.66 10.16
N GLU A 58 -22.81 17.16 10.95
CA GLU A 58 -22.84 18.53 11.44
C GLU A 58 -21.64 18.84 12.35
N ALA A 59 -21.26 17.91 13.24
CA ALA A 59 -20.10 18.07 14.10
C ALA A 59 -18.79 18.31 13.31
N VAL A 60 -18.63 17.59 12.19
CA VAL A 60 -17.48 17.73 11.29
C VAL A 60 -17.57 19.01 10.45
N ARG A 61 -18.76 19.32 9.89
CA ARG A 61 -18.98 20.53 9.06
C ARG A 61 -18.74 21.82 9.85
N ALA A 62 -19.26 21.89 11.07
CA ALA A 62 -19.07 23.02 11.96
C ALA A 62 -17.60 23.20 12.40
N GLY A 63 -16.76 22.19 12.17
CA GLY A 63 -15.33 22.24 12.47
C GLY A 63 -15.02 22.06 13.96
N TYR A 64 -15.95 21.51 14.74
CA TYR A 64 -15.73 21.23 16.15
C TYR A 64 -14.68 20.13 16.36
N THR A 65 -14.56 19.19 15.42
CA THR A 65 -13.60 18.08 15.48
C THR A 65 -13.10 17.68 14.09
N GLU A 66 -11.82 17.35 13.96
CA GLU A 66 -11.24 16.79 12.73
C GLU A 66 -11.52 15.29 12.55
N LEU A 67 -12.04 14.64 13.59
CA LEU A 67 -12.47 13.25 13.59
C LEU A 67 -13.70 13.11 14.48
N ALA A 68 -14.77 12.55 13.94
CA ALA A 68 -15.96 12.20 14.69
C ALA A 68 -16.28 10.71 14.46
N THR A 69 -16.64 9.98 15.51
CA THR A 69 -17.01 8.56 15.41
C THR A 69 -18.32 8.32 16.14
N ALA A 70 -19.29 7.74 15.44
CA ALA A 70 -20.53 7.23 15.99
C ALA A 70 -20.54 5.70 15.94
N HIS A 71 -21.31 5.09 16.84
CA HIS A 71 -21.59 3.66 16.81
C HIS A 71 -23.08 3.49 16.53
N SER A 72 -23.42 2.76 15.46
CA SER A 72 -24.78 2.34 15.20
C SER A 72 -25.26 1.37 16.30
N ALA A 73 -26.59 1.29 16.51
CA ALA A 73 -27.21 0.37 17.47
C ALA A 73 -26.76 -1.10 17.30
N ASN A 74 -26.32 -1.47 16.09
CA ASN A 74 -25.82 -2.80 15.77
C ASN A 74 -24.32 -3.02 16.11
N GLY A 75 -23.62 -2.03 16.67
CA GLY A 75 -22.20 -2.07 17.04
C GLY A 75 -21.23 -1.80 15.88
N VAL A 76 -21.74 -1.29 14.75
CA VAL A 76 -20.92 -0.84 13.62
C VAL A 76 -20.43 0.58 13.90
N ALA A 77 -19.11 0.77 13.90
CA ALA A 77 -18.50 2.09 14.01
C ALA A 77 -18.46 2.80 12.65
N VAL A 78 -18.87 4.06 12.66
CA VAL A 78 -18.82 4.97 11.52
C VAL A 78 -17.98 6.17 11.92
N SER A 79 -16.86 6.38 11.22
CA SER A 79 -15.92 7.47 11.49
C SER A 79 -15.84 8.41 10.30
N LEU A 80 -15.99 9.71 10.56
CA LEU A 80 -15.78 10.79 9.60
C LEU A 80 -14.50 11.53 9.98
N ALA A 81 -13.53 11.58 9.07
CA ALA A 81 -12.25 12.26 9.28
C ALA A 81 -12.03 13.36 8.25
N VAL A 82 -11.54 14.50 8.71
CA VAL A 82 -11.15 15.64 7.86
C VAL A 82 -9.70 15.50 7.47
N LEU A 83 -9.42 15.61 6.17
CA LEU A 83 -8.06 15.65 5.64
C LEU A 83 -7.62 17.11 5.47
N PRO A 84 -6.56 17.55 6.17
CA PRO A 84 -5.99 18.88 5.99
C PRO A 84 -5.40 19.06 4.59
N THR A 85 -5.64 20.22 3.98
CA THR A 85 -5.17 20.56 2.61
C THR A 85 -3.88 21.38 2.61
N LYS A 86 -3.48 21.96 3.75
CA LYS A 86 -2.26 22.77 3.84
C LYS A 86 -1.03 21.88 3.64
N ALA A 87 -0.28 22.16 2.58
CA ALA A 87 0.93 21.43 2.21
C ALA A 87 1.99 22.39 1.65
N SER A 88 3.27 22.06 1.84
CA SER A 88 4.38 22.75 1.16
C SER A 88 4.42 22.35 -0.31
N ARG A 89 5.04 23.19 -1.15
CA ARG A 89 5.27 22.94 -2.59
C ARG A 89 6.05 21.65 -2.90
N THR A 90 6.73 21.08 -1.92
CA THR A 90 7.50 19.84 -2.06
C THR A 90 6.69 18.58 -1.73
N PHE A 91 5.50 18.73 -1.18
CA PHE A 91 4.61 17.60 -0.94
C PHE A 91 3.93 17.16 -2.24
N GLY A 92 3.50 15.90 -2.26
CA GLY A 92 2.67 15.38 -3.34
C GLY A 92 1.30 16.08 -3.43
N PRO A 93 0.46 15.67 -4.39
CA PRO A 93 -0.83 16.31 -4.68
C PRO A 93 -1.86 16.23 -3.53
N ILE A 94 -1.59 15.42 -2.52
CA ILE A 94 -2.39 15.21 -1.33
C ILE A 94 -1.48 14.95 -0.11
N ARG A 95 -1.96 15.27 1.09
CA ARG A 95 -1.33 14.89 2.37
C ARG A 95 -1.44 13.39 2.64
N SER A 96 -0.74 12.60 1.84
CA SER A 96 -0.70 11.13 1.90
C SER A 96 -0.15 10.60 3.23
N ASP A 97 0.70 11.38 3.89
CA ASP A 97 1.21 11.16 5.25
C ASP A 97 0.09 11.19 6.30
N LEU A 98 -0.75 12.22 6.25
CA LEU A 98 -1.88 12.38 7.16
C LEU A 98 -2.99 11.37 6.85
N LEU A 99 -3.28 11.14 5.56
CA LEU A 99 -4.25 10.13 5.17
C LEU A 99 -3.85 8.74 5.68
N HIS A 100 -2.58 8.36 5.53
CA HIS A 100 -2.05 7.12 6.10
C HIS A 100 -2.24 7.08 7.63
N SER A 101 -1.91 8.17 8.33
CA SER A 101 -2.02 8.24 9.80
C SER A 101 -3.48 8.13 10.27
N ILE A 102 -4.41 8.82 9.61
CA ILE A 102 -5.85 8.77 9.88
C ILE A 102 -6.36 7.34 9.71
N VAL A 103 -6.04 6.70 8.59
CA VAL A 103 -6.50 5.34 8.27
C VAL A 103 -5.94 4.33 9.27
N SER A 104 -4.64 4.39 9.54
CA SER A 104 -3.95 3.51 10.49
C SER A 104 -4.47 3.65 11.92
N ALA A 105 -4.79 4.86 12.37
CA ALA A 105 -5.27 5.09 13.73
C ALA A 105 -6.74 4.64 13.92
N ASN A 106 -7.62 4.98 12.98
CA ASN A 106 -9.06 4.82 13.16
C ASN A 106 -9.55 3.38 13.01
N LEU A 107 -8.94 2.60 12.13
CA LEU A 107 -9.34 1.20 11.93
C LEU A 107 -8.71 0.25 12.95
N VAL A 108 -7.74 0.75 13.71
CA VAL A 108 -7.19 0.08 14.90
C VAL A 108 -8.04 0.39 16.14
N ALA A 109 -8.74 1.53 16.19
CA ALA A 109 -9.58 1.92 17.32
C ALA A 109 -11.02 1.38 17.24
N ALA A 110 -11.61 1.34 16.05
CA ALA A 110 -13.05 1.09 15.86
C ALA A 110 -13.49 -0.39 15.99
N ASN A 111 -12.63 -1.34 15.63
CA ASN A 111 -12.72 -2.77 15.98
C ASN A 111 -11.56 -3.52 15.32
N LYS A 112 -10.60 -4.05 16.10
CA LYS A 112 -9.36 -4.66 15.56
C LYS A 112 -9.56 -5.98 14.83
N ASP A 113 -10.78 -6.47 14.68
CA ASP A 113 -11.04 -7.77 14.04
C ASP A 113 -12.18 -7.73 13.02
N SER A 114 -12.76 -6.55 12.73
CA SER A 114 -13.80 -6.40 11.69
C SER A 114 -13.19 -6.03 10.33
N ASP A 115 -13.92 -6.40 9.28
CA ASP A 115 -13.76 -5.86 7.94
C ASP A 115 -14.15 -4.37 7.93
N ALA A 116 -13.61 -3.61 6.96
CA ALA A 116 -13.84 -2.18 6.89
C ALA A 116 -14.05 -1.69 5.46
N ASP A 117 -14.95 -0.72 5.31
CA ASP A 117 -15.12 0.09 4.11
C ASP A 117 -14.45 1.45 4.35
N ILE A 118 -13.52 1.81 3.46
CA ILE A 118 -12.83 3.09 3.48
C ILE A 118 -13.25 3.88 2.25
N VAL A 119 -13.92 5.00 2.46
CA VAL A 119 -14.35 5.91 1.40
C VAL A 119 -13.49 7.16 1.47
N VAL A 120 -12.72 7.44 0.42
CA VAL A 120 -11.92 8.67 0.34
C VAL A 120 -12.48 9.57 -0.75
N LEU A 121 -12.90 10.78 -0.35
CA LEU A 121 -13.40 11.81 -1.26
C LEU A 121 -12.25 12.75 -1.62
N LEU A 122 -11.93 12.80 -2.91
CA LEU A 122 -10.82 13.56 -3.47
C LEU A 122 -11.31 14.80 -4.20
N ASP A 123 -10.45 15.81 -4.25
CA ASP A 123 -10.70 17.08 -4.94
C ASP A 123 -10.31 17.02 -6.41
N SER A 124 -9.28 16.24 -6.75
CA SER A 124 -8.73 16.08 -8.09
C SER A 124 -8.35 14.61 -8.34
N PRO A 125 -8.50 14.10 -9.57
CA PRO A 125 -8.17 12.72 -9.87
C PRO A 125 -6.66 12.44 -9.88
N GLU A 126 -5.81 13.46 -9.97
CA GLU A 126 -4.35 13.32 -9.75
C GLU A 126 -4.01 12.79 -8.34
N GLN A 127 -4.92 12.96 -7.38
CA GLN A 127 -4.74 12.50 -6.00
C GLN A 127 -4.99 11.00 -5.83
N ILE A 128 -5.64 10.34 -6.81
CA ILE A 128 -6.12 8.95 -6.70
C ILE A 128 -4.98 7.99 -6.36
N ILE A 129 -3.87 8.04 -7.10
CA ILE A 129 -2.74 7.12 -6.91
C ILE A 129 -2.10 7.34 -5.53
N ALA A 130 -1.84 8.60 -5.17
CA ALA A 130 -1.22 8.94 -3.89
C ALA A 130 -2.11 8.53 -2.70
N ALA A 131 -3.43 8.72 -2.80
CA ALA A 131 -4.38 8.27 -1.78
C ALA A 131 -4.43 6.74 -1.67
N THR A 132 -4.47 6.06 -2.81
CA THR A 132 -4.46 4.58 -2.90
C THR A 132 -3.22 4.00 -2.20
N LEU A 133 -2.04 4.52 -2.50
CA LEU A 133 -0.78 4.07 -1.88
C LEU A 133 -0.72 4.41 -0.39
N ALA A 134 -1.27 5.54 0.05
CA ALA A 134 -1.34 5.89 1.47
C ALA A 134 -2.18 4.88 2.28
N VAL A 135 -3.35 4.51 1.74
CA VAL A 135 -4.24 3.51 2.34
C VAL A 135 -3.60 2.12 2.29
N ALA A 136 -2.99 1.73 1.17
CA ALA A 136 -2.32 0.43 1.05
C ALA A 136 -1.25 0.21 2.14
N ARG A 137 -0.41 1.22 2.38
CA ARG A 137 0.66 1.17 3.39
C ARG A 137 0.14 1.11 4.83
N ALA A 138 -1.11 1.51 5.09
CA ALA A 138 -1.71 1.39 6.43
C ALA A 138 -1.93 -0.07 6.86
N PHE A 139 -1.85 -1.02 5.93
CA PHE A 139 -2.11 -2.45 6.18
C PHE A 139 -0.91 -3.33 5.77
N PRO A 140 0.15 -3.38 6.59
CA PRO A 140 1.32 -4.20 6.32
C PRO A 140 0.95 -5.69 6.24
N LEU A 141 1.67 -6.44 5.41
CA LEU A 141 1.48 -7.88 5.25
C LEU A 141 2.32 -8.71 6.22
N TYR A 142 3.49 -8.20 6.61
CA TYR A 142 4.36 -8.89 7.56
C TYR A 142 3.80 -8.77 8.98
N TYR A 143 3.71 -9.91 9.68
CA TYR A 143 3.23 -9.98 11.06
C TYR A 143 3.81 -11.21 11.74
N ASN A 144 4.52 -10.99 12.85
CA ASN A 144 5.14 -12.09 13.62
C ASN A 144 4.95 -11.91 15.14
N LYS A 145 3.82 -11.33 15.55
CA LYS A 145 3.47 -11.26 16.99
C LYS A 145 2.83 -12.58 17.42
N LEU A 146 3.04 -12.95 18.69
CA LEU A 146 2.56 -14.20 19.27
C LEU A 146 1.03 -14.35 19.24
N LYS A 147 0.28 -13.25 19.33
CA LYS A 147 -1.18 -13.29 19.24
C LYS A 147 -1.59 -13.28 17.77
N PRO A 148 -2.29 -14.29 17.26
CA PRO A 148 -2.74 -14.29 15.88
C PRO A 148 -3.70 -13.11 15.65
N GLN A 149 -3.49 -12.36 14.58
CA GLN A 149 -4.42 -11.32 14.13
C GLN A 149 -5.37 -11.91 13.09
N ARG A 150 -6.67 -11.67 13.24
CA ARG A 150 -7.66 -12.10 12.25
C ARG A 150 -7.39 -11.44 10.91
N ALA A 151 -7.50 -12.21 9.83
CA ALA A 151 -7.46 -11.67 8.47
C ALA A 151 -8.72 -10.83 8.22
N ARG A 152 -8.52 -9.59 7.76
CA ARG A 152 -9.59 -8.61 7.54
C ARG A 152 -9.62 -8.20 6.08
N SER A 153 -10.81 -8.02 5.53
CA SER A 153 -11.01 -7.45 4.21
C SER A 153 -11.27 -5.95 4.33
N ILE A 154 -10.37 -5.18 3.72
CA ILE A 154 -10.47 -3.73 3.63
C ILE A 154 -10.94 -3.40 2.22
N PHE A 155 -12.12 -2.82 2.11
CA PHE A 155 -12.70 -2.37 0.86
C PHE A 155 -12.42 -0.88 0.70
N PHE A 156 -11.63 -0.55 -0.32
CA PHE A 156 -11.22 0.82 -0.58
C PHE A 156 -12.01 1.38 -1.76
N HIS A 157 -12.71 2.48 -1.51
CA HIS A 157 -13.55 3.19 -2.47
C HIS A 157 -13.02 4.59 -2.65
N VAL A 158 -12.76 4.98 -3.89
CA VAL A 158 -12.26 6.31 -4.23
C VAL A 158 -13.33 7.08 -4.96
N ILE A 159 -13.60 8.29 -4.51
CA ILE A 159 -14.52 9.19 -5.19
C ILE A 159 -13.75 10.44 -5.58
N SER A 160 -13.70 10.74 -6.87
CA SER A 160 -13.04 11.93 -7.40
C SER A 160 -13.91 12.55 -8.47
N SER A 161 -13.88 13.89 -8.56
CA SER A 161 -14.44 14.57 -9.72
C SER A 161 -13.71 14.12 -11.00
N PRO A 162 -14.40 14.04 -12.15
CA PRO A 162 -13.77 13.66 -13.42
C PRO A 162 -12.75 14.70 -13.86
N ASN A 163 -11.77 14.27 -14.67
CA ASN A 163 -10.87 15.21 -15.34
C ASN A 163 -11.63 16.10 -16.31
N SER A 164 -11.08 17.30 -16.57
CA SER A 164 -11.58 18.22 -17.59
C SER A 164 -11.57 17.64 -19.01
N ASP A 165 -10.77 16.61 -19.26
CA ASP A 165 -10.65 15.89 -20.54
C ASP A 165 -11.43 14.57 -20.59
N GLY A 166 -12.14 14.19 -19.52
CA GLY A 166 -12.89 12.93 -19.41
C GLY A 166 -12.02 11.68 -19.32
N SER A 167 -10.69 11.81 -19.18
CA SER A 167 -9.79 10.67 -19.01
C SER A 167 -9.85 10.10 -17.59
N ASN A 168 -9.99 8.77 -17.48
CA ASN A 168 -9.86 8.07 -16.20
C ASN A 168 -8.38 7.95 -15.83
N VAL A 169 -7.95 8.63 -14.76
CA VAL A 169 -6.54 8.66 -14.31
C VAL A 169 -6.00 7.25 -13.99
N ALA A 170 -6.85 6.33 -13.50
CA ALA A 170 -6.51 4.92 -13.35
C ALA A 170 -7.79 4.08 -13.25
N ASN A 171 -7.82 2.90 -13.87
CA ASN A 171 -8.89 1.94 -13.64
C ASN A 171 -8.65 1.14 -12.34
N THR A 172 -9.70 0.51 -11.81
CA THR A 172 -9.65 -0.26 -10.56
C THR A 172 -8.60 -1.37 -10.59
N ALA A 173 -8.39 -2.03 -11.73
CA ALA A 173 -7.42 -3.12 -11.87
C ALA A 173 -5.97 -2.61 -11.71
N THR A 174 -5.62 -1.50 -12.35
CA THR A 174 -4.31 -0.85 -12.21
C THR A 174 -4.08 -0.41 -10.78
N LEU A 175 -5.08 0.18 -10.13
CA LEU A 175 -4.97 0.57 -8.72
C LEU A 175 -4.76 -0.65 -7.80
N GLN A 176 -5.44 -1.77 -8.07
CA GLN A 176 -5.24 -3.00 -7.31
C GLN A 176 -3.80 -3.52 -7.45
N ILE A 177 -3.24 -3.51 -8.67
CA ILE A 177 -1.84 -3.89 -8.91
C ILE A 177 -0.88 -3.00 -8.11
N LEU A 178 -1.13 -1.69 -8.06
CA LEU A 178 -0.33 -0.75 -7.25
C LEU A 178 -0.43 -1.02 -5.75
N VAL A 179 -1.64 -1.32 -5.24
CA VAL A 179 -1.86 -1.70 -3.84
C VAL A 179 -1.06 -2.96 -3.51
N ASP A 180 -1.18 -4.01 -4.32
CA ASP A 180 -0.53 -5.30 -4.06
C ASP A 180 0.99 -5.18 -4.17
N SER A 181 1.49 -4.44 -5.17
CA SER A 181 2.93 -4.20 -5.36
C SER A 181 3.53 -3.40 -4.20
N CYS A 182 2.86 -2.33 -3.76
CA CYS A 182 3.32 -1.50 -2.64
C CYS A 182 3.37 -2.29 -1.33
N ARG A 183 2.35 -3.10 -1.07
CA ARG A 183 2.29 -3.93 0.15
C ARG A 183 3.26 -5.10 0.09
N ALA A 184 3.47 -5.69 -1.08
CA ALA A 184 4.49 -6.72 -1.27
C ALA A 184 5.90 -6.17 -1.05
N ALA A 185 6.20 -4.97 -1.58
CA ALA A 185 7.46 -4.29 -1.32
C ALA A 185 7.63 -4.04 0.19
N ALA A 186 6.64 -3.44 0.87
CA ALA A 186 6.68 -3.22 2.31
C ALA A 186 6.88 -4.53 3.10
N ARG A 187 6.25 -5.64 2.67
CA ARG A 187 6.46 -6.96 3.28
C ARG A 187 7.92 -7.38 3.21
N LEU A 188 8.56 -7.26 2.04
CA LEU A 188 9.97 -7.63 1.89
C LEU A 188 10.81 -6.80 2.87
N VAL A 189 10.60 -5.48 2.93
CA VAL A 189 11.30 -4.57 3.84
C VAL A 189 11.13 -4.96 5.31
N ASP A 190 9.91 -5.27 5.73
CA ASP A 190 9.58 -5.61 7.12
C ASP A 190 10.01 -7.03 7.52
N THR A 191 10.27 -7.91 6.55
CA THR A 191 10.65 -9.30 6.83
C THR A 191 12.07 -9.35 7.36
N PRO A 192 12.31 -9.96 8.54
CA PRO A 192 13.59 -9.92 9.19
C PRO A 192 14.62 -10.80 8.46
N PRO A 193 15.93 -10.53 8.61
CA PRO A 193 16.96 -11.17 7.77
C PRO A 193 17.12 -12.69 7.98
N ASN A 194 16.64 -13.21 9.11
CA ASN A 194 16.59 -14.66 9.35
C ASN A 194 15.56 -15.35 8.44
N GLU A 195 14.53 -14.64 7.99
CA GLU A 195 13.51 -15.12 7.05
C GLU A 195 13.82 -14.65 5.61
N LEU A 196 14.21 -13.38 5.43
CA LEU A 196 14.58 -12.81 4.14
C LEU A 196 16.10 -12.58 4.03
N ASN A 197 16.78 -13.50 3.35
CA ASN A 197 18.21 -13.48 3.07
C ASN A 197 18.42 -13.68 1.56
N PRO A 198 19.66 -13.57 1.02
CA PRO A 198 19.89 -13.69 -0.42
C PRO A 198 19.30 -14.96 -1.05
N THR A 199 19.36 -16.09 -0.34
CA THR A 199 18.80 -17.37 -0.80
C THR A 199 17.28 -17.32 -0.88
N THR A 200 16.61 -16.89 0.18
CA THR A 200 15.13 -16.83 0.22
C THR A 200 14.58 -15.69 -0.64
N TYR A 201 15.32 -14.61 -0.83
CA TYR A 201 14.99 -13.54 -1.77
C TYR A 201 15.01 -14.06 -3.21
N VAL A 202 16.07 -14.77 -3.62
CA VAL A 202 16.13 -15.40 -4.95
C VAL A 202 14.98 -16.39 -5.15
N GLN A 203 14.64 -17.17 -4.12
CA GLN A 203 13.48 -18.07 -4.21
C GLN A 203 12.18 -17.29 -4.42
N THR A 204 11.97 -16.21 -3.65
CA THR A 204 10.81 -15.33 -3.81
C THR A 204 10.70 -14.76 -5.22
N VAL A 205 11.84 -14.35 -5.82
CA VAL A 205 11.87 -13.88 -7.22
C VAL A 205 11.49 -15.00 -8.18
N ARG A 206 12.01 -16.22 -8.01
CA ARG A 206 11.65 -17.35 -8.86
C ARG A 206 10.15 -17.66 -8.79
N ASP A 207 9.58 -17.62 -7.60
CA ASP A 207 8.14 -17.86 -7.40
C ASP A 207 7.31 -16.80 -8.12
N ILE A 208 7.61 -15.51 -7.90
CA ILE A 208 6.94 -14.38 -8.58
C ILE A 208 7.11 -14.47 -10.11
N HIS A 209 8.32 -14.81 -10.57
CA HIS A 209 8.59 -14.95 -12.00
C HIS A 209 7.73 -16.05 -12.61
N SER A 210 7.69 -17.22 -11.98
CA SER A 210 6.92 -18.36 -12.48
C SER A 210 5.42 -18.08 -12.55
N SER A 211 4.86 -17.39 -11.55
CA SER A 211 3.42 -17.16 -11.43
C SER A 211 2.93 -15.95 -12.22
N LEU A 212 3.72 -14.88 -12.32
CA LEU A 212 3.26 -13.58 -12.80
C LEU A 212 4.08 -13.04 -13.98
N LEU A 213 5.40 -13.09 -13.92
CA LEU A 213 6.25 -12.37 -14.87
C LEU A 213 6.52 -13.17 -16.16
N ARG A 214 6.65 -14.50 -16.06
CA ARG A 214 6.86 -15.37 -17.22
C ARG A 214 5.68 -15.31 -18.21
N PRO A 215 4.40 -15.35 -17.78
CA PRO A 215 3.26 -15.12 -18.69
C PRO A 215 3.28 -13.74 -19.36
N ALA A 216 3.92 -12.75 -18.72
CA ALA A 216 4.10 -11.39 -19.25
C ALA A 216 5.38 -11.22 -20.08
N ASN A 217 6.03 -12.32 -20.51
CA ASN A 217 7.26 -12.33 -21.30
C ASN A 217 8.46 -11.62 -20.64
N VAL A 218 8.55 -11.64 -19.32
CA VAL A 218 9.73 -11.16 -18.60
C VAL A 218 10.77 -12.28 -18.51
N VAL A 219 12.01 -11.98 -18.88
CA VAL A 219 13.15 -12.89 -18.76
C VAL A 219 13.81 -12.72 -17.39
N LEU A 220 14.15 -13.84 -16.74
CA LEU A 220 14.87 -13.88 -15.47
C LEU A 220 16.25 -14.51 -15.67
N ASP A 221 17.30 -13.78 -15.29
CA ASP A 221 18.67 -14.28 -15.17
C ASP A 221 19.14 -14.11 -13.72
N ILE A 222 19.80 -15.14 -13.18
CA ILE A 222 20.28 -15.17 -11.79
C ILE A 222 21.72 -15.66 -11.81
N ILE A 223 22.63 -14.83 -11.29
CA ILE A 223 24.04 -15.15 -11.10
C ILE A 223 24.29 -15.24 -9.60
N GLN A 224 24.61 -16.43 -9.08
CA GLN A 224 24.60 -16.68 -7.63
C GLN A 224 25.89 -17.32 -7.13
N GLY A 225 26.32 -16.92 -5.94
CA GLY A 225 27.44 -17.52 -5.23
C GLY A 225 28.75 -17.43 -5.98
N THR A 226 29.46 -18.54 -6.12
CA THR A 226 30.79 -18.57 -6.75
C THR A 226 30.76 -18.20 -8.22
N GLU A 227 29.61 -18.29 -8.88
CA GLU A 227 29.45 -17.82 -10.27
C GLU A 227 29.72 -16.31 -10.40
N LEU A 228 29.41 -15.53 -9.36
CA LEU A 228 29.74 -14.10 -9.32
C LEU A 228 31.26 -13.89 -9.34
N ARG A 229 32.03 -14.75 -8.67
CA ARG A 229 33.50 -14.73 -8.73
C ARG A 229 33.99 -15.13 -10.12
N ASP A 230 33.44 -16.21 -10.67
CA ASP A 230 33.90 -16.80 -11.93
C ASP A 230 33.61 -15.90 -13.13
N ARG A 231 32.54 -15.11 -13.06
CA ARG A 231 32.18 -14.06 -14.04
C ARG A 231 32.72 -12.66 -13.68
N GLU A 232 33.67 -12.57 -12.75
CA GLU A 232 34.37 -11.32 -12.36
C GLU A 232 33.49 -10.20 -11.75
N TYR A 233 32.33 -10.53 -11.18
CA TYR A 233 31.50 -9.60 -10.38
C TYR A 233 32.08 -9.38 -8.98
N GLY A 234 33.33 -8.90 -8.93
CA GLY A 234 34.12 -8.78 -7.71
C GLY A 234 33.53 -7.86 -6.64
N GLY A 235 32.75 -6.84 -7.02
CA GLY A 235 32.11 -5.92 -6.06
C GLY A 235 31.12 -6.65 -5.16
N ILE A 236 30.06 -7.20 -5.76
CA ILE A 236 29.01 -7.93 -5.02
C ILE A 236 29.56 -9.21 -4.37
N TRP A 237 30.47 -9.92 -5.03
CA TRP A 237 31.12 -11.10 -4.46
C TRP A 237 31.88 -10.77 -3.18
N ASN A 238 32.76 -9.77 -3.20
CA ASN A 238 33.59 -9.46 -2.03
C ASN A 238 32.79 -8.89 -0.85
N VAL A 239 31.67 -8.20 -1.12
CA VAL A 239 30.75 -7.74 -0.08
C VAL A 239 30.00 -8.92 0.55
N GLY A 240 29.48 -9.85 -0.24
CA GLY A 240 28.60 -10.91 0.24
C GLY A 240 29.31 -12.20 0.69
N LYS A 241 30.55 -12.47 0.27
CA LYS A 241 31.23 -13.77 0.49
C LYS A 241 31.45 -14.16 1.96
N ALA A 242 31.39 -13.20 2.89
CA ALA A 242 31.53 -13.46 4.32
C ALA A 242 30.22 -13.91 4.99
N SER A 243 29.09 -13.79 4.30
CA SER A 243 27.78 -14.26 4.77
C SER A 243 27.66 -15.78 4.63
N GLN A 244 26.92 -16.42 5.55
CA GLN A 244 26.51 -17.82 5.39
C GLN A 244 25.59 -18.02 4.17
N ASN A 245 24.79 -17.01 3.83
CA ASN A 245 23.98 -16.98 2.63
C ASN A 245 24.74 -16.21 1.53
N LEU A 246 25.19 -16.94 0.51
CA LEU A 246 26.00 -16.38 -0.58
C LEU A 246 25.23 -15.32 -1.40
N PRO A 247 25.91 -14.29 -1.92
CA PRO A 247 25.28 -13.21 -2.68
C PRO A 247 24.68 -13.69 -4.01
N ALA A 248 23.73 -12.94 -4.54
CA ALA A 248 23.13 -13.16 -5.85
C ALA A 248 22.90 -11.84 -6.58
N LEU A 249 23.10 -11.84 -7.89
CA LEU A 249 22.65 -10.81 -8.81
C LEU A 249 21.43 -11.35 -9.56
N VAL A 250 20.33 -10.60 -9.49
CA VAL A 250 19.06 -10.94 -10.13
C VAL A 250 18.78 -9.91 -11.21
N VAL A 251 18.53 -10.35 -12.43
CA VAL A 251 18.23 -9.50 -13.57
C VAL A 251 16.88 -9.90 -14.16
N LEU A 252 15.94 -8.96 -14.18
CA LEU A 252 14.64 -9.10 -14.84
C LEU A 252 14.62 -8.18 -16.06
N SER A 253 14.34 -8.75 -17.23
CA SER A 253 14.28 -8.00 -18.50
C SER A 253 12.88 -8.08 -19.09
N TYR A 254 12.28 -6.93 -19.35
CA TYR A 254 11.00 -6.81 -20.05
C TYR A 254 11.18 -6.05 -21.36
N SER A 255 10.66 -6.60 -22.44
CA SER A 255 10.59 -5.94 -23.74
C SER A 255 9.14 -5.93 -24.19
N PRO A 256 8.53 -4.75 -24.46
CA PRO A 256 7.17 -4.69 -24.93
C PRO A 256 7.05 -5.39 -26.29
N PRO A 257 5.90 -6.02 -26.60
CA PRO A 257 5.74 -6.84 -27.81
C PRO A 257 5.82 -6.02 -29.12
N PHE A 258 5.54 -4.72 -29.07
CA PHE A 258 5.57 -3.82 -30.22
C PHE A 258 6.30 -2.52 -29.87
N PRO A 259 7.64 -2.55 -29.74
CA PRO A 259 8.38 -1.38 -29.31
C PRO A 259 8.35 -0.31 -30.39
N THR A 260 7.93 0.90 -30.04
CA THR A 260 8.03 2.06 -30.92
C THR A 260 9.43 2.66 -30.86
N LYS A 261 9.92 3.26 -31.95
CA LYS A 261 11.24 3.93 -31.98
C LYS A 261 11.36 5.09 -30.96
N SER A 262 10.23 5.57 -30.45
CA SER A 262 10.13 6.61 -29.43
C SER A 262 10.25 6.10 -27.99
N GLU A 263 10.20 4.79 -27.76
CA GLU A 263 10.30 4.22 -26.42
C GLU A 263 11.73 4.30 -25.88
N LYS A 264 11.87 4.83 -24.67
CA LYS A 264 13.14 4.90 -23.95
C LYS A 264 13.38 3.60 -23.21
N SER A 265 14.61 3.09 -23.28
CA SER A 265 15.05 2.01 -22.39
C SER A 265 15.33 2.56 -20.99
N VAL A 266 14.84 1.87 -19.97
CA VAL A 266 15.05 2.23 -18.56
C VAL A 266 15.63 1.03 -17.84
N ALA A 267 16.68 1.25 -17.04
CA ALA A 267 17.25 0.24 -16.16
C ALA A 267 17.09 0.70 -14.69
N TRP A 268 16.55 -0.19 -13.86
CA TRP A 268 16.47 0.01 -12.42
C TRP A 268 17.52 -0.86 -11.72
N VAL A 269 18.24 -0.29 -10.76
CA VAL A 269 19.31 -1.00 -10.05
C VAL A 269 19.05 -1.03 -8.55
N GLY A 270 18.98 -2.28 -8.05
CA GLY A 270 18.79 -2.72 -6.68
C GLY A 270 19.98 -2.68 -5.75
N LYS A 271 19.94 -1.90 -4.66
CA LYS A 271 20.73 -2.29 -3.47
C LYS A 271 19.94 -3.32 -2.65
N GLY A 272 20.23 -4.60 -2.87
CA GLY A 272 19.62 -5.73 -2.15
C GLY A 272 20.43 -6.24 -0.96
N ILE A 273 20.88 -5.36 -0.05
CA ILE A 273 21.58 -5.79 1.17
C ILE A 273 20.54 -6.20 2.22
N THR A 274 20.38 -7.50 2.42
CA THR A 274 19.37 -8.07 3.34
C THR A 274 19.69 -7.80 4.81
N TYR A 275 20.97 -7.61 5.15
CA TYR A 275 21.39 -7.11 6.45
C TYR A 275 22.79 -6.49 6.37
N ASP A 276 22.96 -5.28 6.90
CA ASP A 276 24.23 -4.57 6.89
C ASP A 276 24.78 -4.41 8.33
N THR A 277 25.72 -5.27 8.69
CA THR A 277 26.46 -5.16 9.94
C THR A 277 27.55 -4.08 9.91
N GLY A 278 27.93 -3.62 8.71
CA GLY A 278 29.13 -2.80 8.44
C GLY A 278 30.39 -3.61 8.09
N GLY A 279 30.35 -4.94 8.17
CA GLY A 279 31.51 -5.79 7.91
C GLY A 279 32.62 -5.58 8.92
N LEU A 280 33.87 -5.42 8.46
CA LEU A 280 35.01 -5.07 9.32
C LEU A 280 34.81 -3.72 10.02
N SER A 281 34.14 -2.78 9.35
CA SER A 281 33.74 -1.49 9.91
C SER A 281 32.38 -1.64 10.61
N ILE A 282 32.37 -2.43 11.67
CA ILE A 282 31.14 -2.81 12.39
C ILE A 282 30.37 -1.56 12.86
N LYS A 283 29.07 -1.54 12.61
CA LYS A 283 28.19 -0.46 13.07
C LYS A 283 28.06 -0.48 14.60
N SER A 284 27.82 0.69 15.17
CA SER A 284 27.48 0.81 16.59
C SER A 284 26.14 0.13 16.90
N LYS A 285 25.91 -0.15 18.20
CA LYS A 285 24.67 -0.76 18.69
C LYS A 285 23.41 0.03 18.29
N GLU A 286 23.51 1.35 18.19
CA GLU A 286 22.39 2.23 17.79
C GLU A 286 22.17 2.26 16.28
N GLY A 287 23.22 2.06 15.48
CA GLY A 287 23.16 2.10 14.02
C GLY A 287 22.75 0.79 13.35
N MET A 288 22.64 -0.32 14.11
CA MET A 288 22.37 -1.66 13.58
C MET A 288 20.87 -2.07 13.51
N PRO A 289 19.99 -1.68 14.46
CA PRO A 289 18.61 -2.21 14.51
C PRO A 289 17.74 -1.92 13.27
N THR A 290 17.96 -0.80 12.58
CA THR A 290 17.18 -0.40 11.40
C THR A 290 17.75 -0.90 10.07
N MET A 291 18.86 -1.65 10.09
CA MET A 291 19.56 -2.09 8.88
C MET A 291 18.84 -3.22 8.13
N VAL A 292 17.80 -3.81 8.71
CA VAL A 292 16.84 -4.69 8.00
C VAL A 292 16.22 -3.97 6.80
N CYS A 293 16.03 -2.65 6.89
CA CYS A 293 15.42 -1.85 5.84
C CYS A 293 16.39 -1.50 4.69
N GLU A 294 17.67 -1.91 4.71
CA GLU A 294 18.63 -1.50 3.67
C GLU A 294 18.43 -2.14 2.30
N GLN A 295 17.74 -3.27 2.24
CA GLN A 295 17.30 -3.92 0.99
C GLN A 295 16.27 -3.10 0.21
N SER A 296 15.75 -2.00 0.79
CA SER A 296 14.67 -1.17 0.23
C SER A 296 15.15 -0.01 -0.65
N LYS A 297 16.45 0.06 -0.95
CA LYS A 297 17.01 1.18 -1.72
C LYS A 297 16.93 0.88 -3.22
N VAL A 298 15.71 1.04 -3.78
CA VAL A 298 15.36 1.24 -5.21
C VAL A 298 14.07 2.03 -5.31
#